data_AF-A0A926SQH6-F1
#
_entry.id   AF-A0A926SQH6-F1
#
_cell.length_a   1.000
_cell.length_b   1.000
_cell.length_c   1.000
_cell.angle_alpha   90.00
_cell.angle_beta   90.00
_cell.angle_gamma   90.00
#
_symmetry.space_group_name_H-M   'P 1'
#
loop_
_entity.id
_entity.type
_entity.pdbx_description
1 polymer ?
#
loop_
_entity_poly.entity_id
_entity_poly.type
_entity_poly.pdbx_seq_one_letter_code
_entity_poly.pdbx_strand_id
1 'polypeptide(L)'
;MVSYQDIYRRSPSPLADFLGENTAAMIFQDERLRVFSELFFQDSDQPTLRQEWLSPTVFDYSCQSLRYVDEFLLRLHSEQAASDKWAGLILRGGAYVGEVIRRNCTIVDYHWLNYDDAVQVNPSMAEFGKRIGTAFALYHAPRTLCFPLARVEECLNLGYEKRVFAFAEVMLGQVVAAPSTEAAESLYQQARQRCTEAIELSVYDDREVILGITPPLESALRSNPTHIPSLSLLSELLIMLKAYEEAKSLVRKLREIEPDNDVHQTKQHRLEHLNVSNFDECFDLEEWVLEQWRARGI
;
A
#
# COMPACT_ATOMS: atom_id res chain seq x y z
N MET A 1 -29.67 -14.50 29.64
CA MET A 1 -30.07 -13.23 29.01
C MET A 1 -28.78 -12.53 28.63
N VAL A 2 -28.36 -12.69 27.38
CA VAL A 2 -27.13 -12.03 26.87
C VAL A 2 -27.54 -10.60 26.49
N SER A 3 -26.81 -9.62 26.98
CA SER A 3 -27.10 -8.19 26.76
C SER A 3 -26.86 -7.84 25.29
N TYR A 4 -27.74 -7.02 24.69
CA TYR A 4 -27.61 -6.51 23.32
C TYR A 4 -26.28 -5.75 23.09
N GLN A 5 -25.60 -5.31 24.15
CA GLN A 5 -24.29 -4.66 24.06
C GLN A 5 -23.12 -5.63 23.85
N ASP A 6 -23.30 -6.94 24.04
CA ASP A 6 -22.23 -7.94 23.84
C ASP A 6 -22.10 -8.39 22.37
N ILE A 7 -23.07 -8.10 21.51
CA ILE A 7 -23.07 -8.44 20.07
C ILE A 7 -22.28 -7.40 19.23
N TYR A 8 -22.04 -6.21 19.78
CA TYR A 8 -21.24 -5.14 19.16
C TYR A 8 -19.83 -5.01 19.74
N ARG A 9 -19.25 -6.10 20.26
CA ARG A 9 -17.78 -6.15 20.37
C ARG A 9 -17.22 -6.16 18.96
N ARG A 10 -16.56 -5.06 18.60
CA ARG A 10 -15.78 -4.87 17.36
C ARG A 10 -15.03 -6.16 16.98
N SER A 11 -15.67 -6.98 16.16
CA SER A 11 -14.93 -7.90 15.30
C SER A 11 -14.05 -7.02 14.41
N PRO A 12 -12.74 -7.28 14.32
CA PRO A 12 -11.88 -6.48 13.46
C PRO A 12 -12.45 -6.49 12.04
N SER A 13 -12.58 -5.30 11.45
CA SER A 13 -13.06 -5.14 10.08
C SER A 13 -12.18 -6.01 9.17
N PRO A 14 -12.74 -6.91 8.34
CA PRO A 14 -11.96 -7.70 7.38
C PRO A 14 -11.21 -6.83 6.37
N LEU A 15 -11.59 -5.56 6.26
CA LEU A 15 -10.97 -4.55 5.43
C LEU A 15 -9.98 -3.68 6.21
N ALA A 16 -9.83 -3.90 7.52
CA ALA A 16 -8.85 -3.20 8.32
C ALA A 16 -7.41 -3.46 7.83
N ASP A 17 -7.14 -4.62 7.22
CA ASP A 17 -5.84 -4.89 6.59
C ASP A 17 -5.68 -4.17 5.24
N PHE A 18 -6.80 -3.83 4.58
CA PHE A 18 -6.81 -3.03 3.35
C PHE A 18 -6.78 -1.51 3.63
N LEU A 19 -7.32 -1.08 4.78
CA LEU A 19 -7.47 0.33 5.19
C LEU A 19 -6.58 0.74 6.37
N GLY A 20 -5.78 -0.17 6.90
CA GLY A 20 -4.78 0.09 7.96
C GLY A 20 -5.30 0.08 9.41
N GLU A 21 -6.52 -0.37 9.70
CA GLU A 21 -7.17 -0.16 11.01
C GLU A 21 -7.01 -1.28 12.06
N ASN A 22 -6.26 -2.36 11.79
CA ASN A 22 -6.07 -3.41 12.80
C ASN A 22 -4.60 -3.83 12.96
N THR A 23 -3.71 -2.84 12.95
CA THR A 23 -2.35 -2.98 13.46
C THR A 23 -2.32 -2.51 14.90
N ALA A 24 -1.72 -3.29 15.81
CA ALA A 24 -1.15 -2.71 17.02
C ALA A 24 -0.36 -1.47 16.58
N ALA A 25 -0.65 -0.29 17.15
CA ALA A 25 -0.24 1.02 16.60
C ALA A 25 1.15 0.95 15.95
N MET A 26 1.17 0.81 14.62
CA MET A 26 2.38 0.53 13.87
C MET A 26 3.31 1.74 14.00
N ILE A 27 4.48 1.55 14.60
CA ILE A 27 5.41 2.64 14.84
C ILE A 27 6.32 2.78 13.62
N PHE A 28 5.97 3.71 12.73
CA PHE A 28 6.82 4.04 11.59
C PHE A 28 8.18 4.55 12.03
N GLN A 29 9.22 4.10 11.33
CA GLN A 29 10.62 4.39 11.63
C GLN A 29 11.15 5.58 10.79
N ASP A 30 10.26 6.36 10.22
CA ASP A 30 10.56 7.39 9.22
C ASP A 30 11.64 8.38 9.65
N GLU A 31 11.51 8.94 10.84
CA GLU A 31 12.48 9.89 11.38
C GLU A 31 13.86 9.25 11.56
N ARG A 32 13.88 8.03 12.07
CA ARG A 32 15.13 7.29 12.30
C ARG A 32 15.86 7.00 11.00
N LEU A 33 15.13 6.58 9.97
CA LEU A 33 15.73 6.26 8.68
C LEU A 33 16.12 7.51 7.90
N ARG A 34 15.40 8.63 8.07
CA ARG A 34 15.85 9.94 7.59
C ARG A 34 17.19 10.36 8.18
N VAL A 35 17.39 10.19 9.49
CA VAL A 35 18.69 10.48 10.12
C VAL A 35 19.77 9.54 9.55
N PHE A 36 19.49 8.25 9.41
CA PHE A 36 20.45 7.32 8.82
C PHE A 36 20.81 7.64 7.37
N SER A 37 19.89 8.17 6.57
CA SER A 37 20.20 8.58 5.20
C SER A 37 21.13 9.80 5.14
N GLU A 38 21.01 10.74 6.08
CA GLU A 38 21.90 11.90 6.17
C GLU A 38 23.32 11.49 6.59
N LEU A 39 23.42 10.58 7.56
CA LEU A 39 24.70 10.03 8.02
C LEU A 39 25.44 9.23 6.94
N PHE A 40 24.78 8.87 5.83
CA PHE A 40 25.44 8.21 4.71
C PHE A 40 26.61 9.04 4.17
N PHE A 41 26.44 10.37 4.05
CA PHE A 41 27.45 11.26 3.45
C PHE A 41 27.88 12.42 4.35
N GLN A 42 27.30 12.61 5.54
CA GLN A 42 27.58 13.75 6.44
C GLN A 42 28.01 13.38 7.87
N ASP A 43 28.32 12.12 8.18
CA ASP A 43 28.77 11.74 9.53
C ASP A 43 30.26 12.05 9.76
N SER A 44 30.59 13.00 10.64
CA SER A 44 31.98 13.34 10.98
C SER A 44 32.57 12.45 12.09
N ASP A 45 31.71 11.90 12.95
CA ASP A 45 32.14 11.22 14.18
C ASP A 45 32.35 9.72 13.93
N GLN A 46 31.48 9.12 13.11
CA GLN A 46 31.56 7.72 12.68
C GLN A 46 31.35 7.65 11.16
N PRO A 47 32.36 8.05 10.37
CA PRO A 47 32.18 8.19 8.94
C PRO A 47 31.79 6.88 8.26
N THR A 48 30.96 6.99 7.22
CA THR A 48 30.64 5.83 6.37
C THR A 48 31.94 5.32 5.72
N LEU A 49 32.05 4.02 5.50
CA LEU A 49 33.20 3.44 4.80
C LEU A 49 33.45 4.19 3.49
N ARG A 50 34.66 4.71 3.29
CA ARG A 50 35.04 5.50 2.11
C ARG A 50 34.19 6.76 1.88
N GLN A 51 33.71 7.40 2.95
CA GLN A 51 32.94 8.65 2.85
C GLN A 51 33.70 9.77 2.10
N GLU A 52 35.04 9.74 2.06
CA GLU A 52 35.84 10.66 1.26
C GLU A 52 35.54 10.60 -0.26
N TRP A 53 34.86 9.55 -0.74
CA TRP A 53 34.39 9.43 -2.13
C TRP A 53 32.98 9.97 -2.34
N LEU A 54 32.26 10.26 -1.26
CA LEU A 54 30.90 10.78 -1.30
C LEU A 54 30.95 12.31 -1.25
N SER A 55 30.57 12.97 -2.34
CA SER A 55 30.45 14.43 -2.36
C SER A 55 29.06 14.86 -1.86
N PRO A 56 28.93 15.59 -0.74
CA PRO A 56 27.62 16.01 -0.23
C PRO A 56 26.79 16.83 -1.22
N THR A 57 27.44 17.49 -2.18
CA THR A 57 26.78 18.33 -3.19
C THR A 57 25.99 17.54 -4.24
N VAL A 58 26.22 16.23 -4.39
CA VAL A 58 25.49 15.39 -5.37
C VAL A 58 24.39 14.54 -4.73
N PHE A 59 24.35 14.44 -3.40
CA PHE A 59 23.35 13.65 -2.66
C PHE A 59 22.17 14.53 -2.21
N ASP A 60 21.37 14.94 -3.20
CA ASP A 60 20.23 15.84 -3.03
C ASP A 60 18.87 15.14 -2.90
N TYR A 61 18.89 13.81 -2.71
CA TYR A 61 17.71 12.94 -2.70
C TYR A 61 16.91 12.90 -4.02
N SER A 62 17.45 13.38 -5.14
CA SER A 62 16.86 13.16 -6.45
C SER A 62 17.04 11.69 -6.90
N CYS A 63 16.18 11.19 -7.79
CA CYS A 63 16.40 9.88 -8.40
C CYS A 63 17.77 9.78 -9.11
N GLN A 64 18.24 10.87 -9.73
CA GLN A 64 19.54 10.90 -10.40
C GLN A 64 20.72 10.75 -9.43
N SER A 65 20.59 11.19 -8.18
CA SER A 65 21.63 11.03 -7.16
C SER A 65 22.02 9.56 -6.93
N LEU A 66 21.11 8.62 -7.18
CA LEU A 66 21.36 7.18 -7.03
C LEU A 66 22.37 6.62 -8.03
N ARG A 67 22.65 7.32 -9.14
CA ARG A 67 23.74 6.93 -10.05
C ARG A 67 25.11 7.06 -9.38
N TYR A 68 25.29 8.07 -8.55
CA TYR A 68 26.52 8.23 -7.76
C TYR A 68 26.60 7.18 -6.64
N VAL A 69 25.46 6.77 -6.09
CA VAL A 69 25.40 5.63 -5.16
C VAL A 69 25.83 4.34 -5.88
N ASP A 70 25.32 4.08 -7.08
CA ASP A 70 25.73 2.92 -7.89
C ASP A 70 27.23 2.91 -8.18
N GLU A 71 27.79 4.03 -8.66
CA GLU A 71 29.23 4.15 -8.93
C GLU A 71 30.07 3.87 -7.68
N PHE A 72 29.64 4.42 -6.54
CA PHE A 72 30.29 4.21 -5.26
C PHE A 72 30.26 2.73 -4.81
N LEU A 73 29.09 2.08 -4.87
CA LEU A 73 28.94 0.68 -4.46
C LEU A 73 29.70 -0.27 -5.40
N LEU A 74 29.69 -0.01 -6.71
CA LEU A 74 30.42 -0.83 -7.69
C LEU A 74 31.93 -0.69 -7.54
N ARG A 75 32.42 0.48 -7.15
CA ARG A 75 33.83 0.68 -6.81
C ARG A 75 34.22 -0.08 -5.54
N LEU A 76 33.38 -0.08 -4.52
CA LEU A 76 33.62 -0.87 -3.31
C LEU A 76 33.61 -2.38 -3.60
N HIS A 77 32.71 -2.84 -4.46
CA HIS A 77 32.64 -4.22 -4.92
C HIS A 77 33.94 -4.63 -5.64
N SER A 78 34.45 -3.79 -6.55
CA SER A 78 35.66 -4.11 -7.32
C SER A 78 36.94 -4.13 -6.46
N GLU A 79 36.98 -3.37 -5.37
CA GLU A 79 38.09 -3.40 -4.41
C GLU A 79 38.06 -4.61 -3.46
N GLN A 80 37.02 -5.47 -3.54
CA GLN A 80 36.80 -6.59 -2.62
C GLN A 80 36.97 -6.18 -1.14
N ALA A 81 36.45 -5.00 -0.79
CA ALA A 81 36.55 -4.49 0.57
C ALA A 81 35.96 -5.51 1.56
N ALA A 82 36.61 -5.68 2.71
CA ALA A 82 36.18 -6.67 3.71
C ALA A 82 34.73 -6.42 4.15
N SER A 83 33.93 -7.50 4.15
CA SER A 83 32.47 -7.46 4.35
C SER A 83 32.05 -7.13 5.78
N ASP A 84 32.95 -7.29 6.75
CA ASP A 84 32.73 -7.03 8.18
C ASP A 84 32.43 -5.56 8.48
N LYS A 85 32.77 -4.65 7.57
CA LYS A 85 32.50 -3.20 7.69
C LYS A 85 31.27 -2.72 6.94
N TRP A 86 30.55 -3.60 6.25
CA TRP A 86 29.44 -3.18 5.40
C TRP A 86 28.15 -2.89 6.16
N ALA A 87 27.99 -3.35 7.39
CA ALA A 87 26.72 -3.19 8.12
C ALA A 87 26.25 -1.73 8.22
N GLY A 88 27.14 -0.82 8.63
CA GLY A 88 26.82 0.61 8.70
C GLY A 88 26.58 1.24 7.33
N LEU A 89 27.33 0.81 6.32
CA LEU A 89 27.17 1.24 4.94
C LEU A 89 25.82 0.79 4.35
N ILE A 90 25.45 -0.48 4.53
CA ILE A 90 24.18 -1.05 4.05
C ILE A 90 23.01 -0.33 4.71
N LEU A 91 23.10 -0.09 6.02
CA LEU A 91 22.06 0.62 6.76
C LEU A 91 21.87 2.06 6.25
N ARG A 92 22.94 2.85 6.20
CA ARG A 92 22.89 4.27 5.82
C ARG A 92 22.62 4.47 4.32
N GLY A 93 23.29 3.70 3.47
CA GLY A 93 23.09 3.71 2.02
C GLY A 93 21.71 3.19 1.64
N GLY A 94 21.23 2.13 2.28
CA GLY A 94 19.87 1.62 2.09
C GLY A 94 18.82 2.63 2.53
N ALA A 95 19.03 3.31 3.66
CA ALA A 95 18.17 4.40 4.12
C ALA A 95 18.13 5.54 3.09
N TYR A 96 19.27 5.96 2.54
CA TYR A 96 19.33 6.98 1.48
C TYR A 96 18.54 6.57 0.24
N VAL A 97 18.72 5.33 -0.25
CA VAL A 97 17.97 4.80 -1.39
C VAL A 97 16.46 4.82 -1.11
N GLY A 98 16.04 4.39 0.07
CA GLY A 98 14.63 4.40 0.43
C GLY A 98 14.05 5.81 0.59
N GLU A 99 14.81 6.76 1.13
CA GLU A 99 14.38 8.17 1.21
C GLU A 99 14.27 8.83 -0.17
N VAL A 100 15.14 8.48 -1.13
CA VAL A 100 14.95 8.88 -2.54
C VAL A 100 13.62 8.34 -3.06
N ILE A 101 13.31 7.07 -2.84
CA ILE A 101 12.04 6.48 -3.28
C ILE A 101 10.84 7.20 -2.62
N ARG A 102 10.85 7.36 -1.28
CA ARG A 102 9.76 8.03 -0.54
C ARG A 102 9.51 9.45 -1.03
N ARG A 103 10.56 10.25 -1.21
CA ARG A 103 10.44 11.67 -1.57
C ARG A 103 10.02 11.90 -3.01
N ASN A 104 10.32 10.96 -3.90
CA ASN A 104 10.05 11.09 -5.33
C ASN A 104 8.82 10.29 -5.78
N CYS A 105 8.23 9.46 -4.90
CA CYS A 105 6.97 8.80 -5.20
C CYS A 105 5.80 9.74 -4.88
N THR A 106 5.08 10.20 -5.90
CA THR A 106 3.97 11.14 -5.75
C THR A 106 2.60 10.47 -5.63
N ILE A 107 2.54 9.17 -5.89
CA ILE A 107 1.29 8.42 -6.02
C ILE A 107 0.98 7.64 -4.74
N VAL A 108 2.00 7.17 -4.04
CA VAL A 108 1.85 6.42 -2.79
C VAL A 108 2.73 7.00 -1.69
N ASP A 109 2.21 7.03 -0.47
CA ASP A 109 2.98 7.39 0.71
C ASP A 109 3.61 6.13 1.31
N TYR A 110 4.93 6.09 1.28
CA TYR A 110 5.73 4.99 1.81
C TYR A 110 6.17 5.33 3.22
N HIS A 111 6.10 4.34 4.12
CA HIS A 111 6.60 4.43 5.48
C HIS A 111 7.62 3.34 5.77
N TRP A 112 8.57 3.63 6.66
CA TRP A 112 9.56 2.65 7.11
C TRP A 112 9.01 1.78 8.23
N LEU A 113 9.14 0.47 8.06
CA LEU A 113 8.91 -0.53 9.10
C LEU A 113 10.22 -1.18 9.50
N ASN A 114 10.32 -1.54 10.78
CA ASN A 114 11.34 -2.49 11.22
C ASN A 114 10.95 -3.93 10.81
N TYR A 115 11.89 -4.87 10.93
CA TYR A 115 11.66 -6.28 10.59
C TYR A 115 10.42 -6.88 11.26
N ASP A 116 10.24 -6.65 12.56
CA ASP A 116 9.19 -7.32 13.34
C ASP A 116 7.80 -6.81 12.92
N ASP A 117 7.65 -5.51 12.65
CA ASP A 117 6.41 -4.91 12.13
C ASP A 117 6.17 -5.31 10.66
N ALA A 118 7.23 -5.41 9.86
CA ALA A 118 7.13 -5.85 8.47
C ALA A 118 6.67 -7.32 8.35
N VAL A 119 7.07 -8.19 9.29
CA VAL A 119 6.56 -9.57 9.41
C VAL A 119 5.08 -9.61 9.81
N GLN A 120 4.61 -8.66 10.63
CA GLN A 120 3.18 -8.60 10.97
C GLN A 120 2.30 -8.29 9.75
N VAL A 121 2.74 -7.38 8.87
CA VAL A 121 1.98 -7.05 7.64
C VAL A 121 2.19 -8.05 6.52
N ASN A 122 3.31 -8.77 6.50
CA ASN A 122 3.59 -9.80 5.53
C ASN A 122 4.33 -10.99 6.18
N PRO A 123 3.59 -11.98 6.71
CA PRO A 123 4.17 -13.12 7.41
C PRO A 123 5.20 -13.93 6.60
N SER A 124 5.10 -13.93 5.25
CA SER A 124 6.10 -14.60 4.39
C SER A 124 7.50 -14.01 4.54
N MET A 125 7.63 -12.77 5.04
CA MET A 125 8.92 -12.14 5.31
C MET A 125 9.74 -12.90 6.37
N ALA A 126 9.09 -13.68 7.24
CA ALA A 126 9.77 -14.51 8.23
C ALA A 126 10.77 -15.50 7.60
N GLU A 127 10.49 -15.97 6.37
CA GLU A 127 11.33 -16.93 5.64
C GLU A 127 12.73 -16.37 5.30
N PHE A 128 12.86 -15.05 5.15
CA PHE A 128 14.14 -14.40 4.84
C PHE A 128 15.03 -14.18 6.07
N GLY A 129 14.48 -14.35 7.28
CA GLY A 129 15.17 -14.16 8.55
C GLY A 129 15.58 -12.70 8.84
N LYS A 130 15.99 -12.46 10.09
CA LYS A 130 16.43 -11.15 10.56
C LYS A 130 17.92 -10.96 10.22
N ARG A 131 18.19 -10.07 9.27
CA ARG A 131 19.53 -9.69 8.79
C ARG A 131 19.56 -8.21 8.43
N ILE A 132 20.74 -7.66 8.13
CA ILE A 132 20.87 -6.23 7.85
C ILE A 132 20.02 -5.78 6.66
N GLY A 133 19.98 -6.55 5.57
CA GLY A 133 19.16 -6.25 4.39
C GLY A 133 17.65 -6.27 4.64
N THR A 134 17.18 -6.99 5.67
CA THR A 134 15.76 -7.09 6.05
C THR A 134 15.42 -6.29 7.30
N ALA A 135 16.39 -5.60 7.90
CA ALA A 135 16.23 -4.88 9.16
C ALA A 135 15.15 -3.79 9.07
N PHE A 136 15.03 -3.16 7.90
CA PHE A 136 14.01 -2.18 7.59
C PHE A 136 13.47 -2.39 6.17
N ALA A 137 12.18 -2.12 6.00
CA ALA A 137 11.50 -2.17 4.72
C ALA A 137 10.67 -0.90 4.53
N LEU A 138 10.58 -0.42 3.29
CA LEU A 138 9.54 0.54 2.94
C LEU A 138 8.23 -0.22 2.74
N TYR A 139 7.17 0.33 3.29
CA TYR A 139 5.83 -0.22 3.26
C TYR A 139 4.85 0.80 2.71
N HIS A 140 4.00 0.34 1.80
CA HIS A 140 2.78 1.02 1.43
C HIS A 140 1.63 0.00 1.40
N ALA A 141 0.57 0.29 2.15
CA ALA A 141 -0.62 -0.54 2.21
C ALA A 141 -1.31 -0.62 0.83
N PRO A 142 -1.90 -1.76 0.44
CA PRO A 142 -2.02 -2.96 1.25
C PRO A 142 -0.83 -3.94 1.15
N ARG A 143 0.13 -3.81 0.21
CA ARG A 143 1.05 -4.95 -0.08
C ARG A 143 2.47 -4.65 -0.56
N THR A 144 2.88 -3.40 -0.71
CA THR A 144 4.23 -3.15 -1.26
C THR A 144 5.23 -3.02 -0.14
N LEU A 145 5.90 -4.13 0.19
CA LEU A 145 7.18 -4.08 0.88
C LEU A 145 8.30 -3.99 -0.14
N CYS A 146 9.22 -3.06 0.05
CA CYS A 146 10.47 -3.04 -0.67
C CYS A 146 11.65 -2.93 0.30
N PHE A 147 12.80 -3.46 -0.11
CA PHE A 147 13.94 -3.66 0.78
C PHE A 147 15.19 -2.91 0.25
N PRO A 148 15.24 -1.57 0.39
CA PRO A 148 16.38 -0.78 -0.08
C PRO A 148 17.72 -1.23 0.52
N LEU A 149 17.74 -1.66 1.79
CA LEU A 149 18.94 -2.17 2.45
C LEU A 149 19.42 -3.46 1.79
N ALA A 150 18.52 -4.42 1.55
CA ALA A 150 18.86 -5.65 0.83
C ALA A 150 19.38 -5.34 -0.58
N ARG A 151 18.85 -4.31 -1.26
CA ARG A 151 19.35 -3.91 -2.58
C ARG A 151 20.78 -3.42 -2.53
N VAL A 152 21.14 -2.61 -1.53
CA VAL A 152 22.53 -2.15 -1.34
C VAL A 152 23.45 -3.33 -1.01
N GLU A 153 23.01 -4.24 -0.14
CA GLU A 153 23.74 -5.47 0.18
C GLU A 153 23.95 -6.35 -1.07
N GLU A 154 22.93 -6.53 -1.90
CA GLU A 154 23.04 -7.25 -3.18
C GLU A 154 24.01 -6.57 -4.15
N CYS A 155 24.00 -5.24 -4.24
CA CYS A 155 24.92 -4.48 -5.10
C CYS A 155 26.39 -4.66 -4.66
N LEU A 156 26.66 -4.60 -3.35
CA LEU A 156 28.00 -4.84 -2.81
C LEU A 156 28.49 -6.27 -3.05
N ASN A 157 27.61 -7.26 -2.97
CA ASN A 157 27.96 -8.67 -3.13
C ASN A 157 28.04 -9.14 -4.59
N LEU A 158 27.11 -8.68 -5.43
CA LEU A 158 26.87 -9.21 -6.78
C LEU A 158 27.19 -8.21 -7.90
N GLY A 159 27.46 -6.95 -7.56
CA GLY A 159 27.90 -5.92 -8.50
C GLY A 159 26.80 -5.40 -9.43
N TYR A 160 27.16 -5.21 -10.71
CA TYR A 160 26.42 -4.38 -11.68
C TYR A 160 24.95 -4.74 -11.91
N GLU A 161 24.59 -6.02 -11.76
CA GLU A 161 23.21 -6.47 -11.98
C GLU A 161 22.24 -5.97 -10.91
N LYS A 162 22.76 -5.47 -9.78
CA LYS A 162 21.99 -5.14 -8.58
C LYS A 162 21.98 -3.66 -8.24
N ARG A 163 22.21 -2.81 -9.25
CA ARG A 163 22.16 -1.35 -9.15
C ARG A 163 20.90 -0.83 -8.46
N VAL A 164 21.10 0.13 -7.56
CA VAL A 164 20.05 0.78 -6.78
C VAL A 164 19.26 1.79 -7.62
N PHE A 165 19.87 2.42 -8.63
CA PHE A 165 19.15 3.36 -9.53
C PHE A 165 18.04 2.63 -10.30
N ALA A 166 18.37 1.52 -10.96
CA ALA A 166 17.39 0.72 -11.70
C ALA A 166 16.30 0.15 -10.77
N PHE A 167 16.67 -0.26 -9.55
CA PHE A 167 15.70 -0.66 -8.54
C PHE A 167 14.74 0.49 -8.18
N ALA A 168 15.23 1.70 -7.93
CA ALA A 168 14.40 2.85 -7.64
C ALA A 168 13.52 3.25 -8.84
N GLU A 169 14.03 3.20 -10.08
CA GLU A 169 13.24 3.42 -11.28
C GLU A 169 12.08 2.42 -11.39
N VAL A 170 12.32 1.14 -11.05
CA VAL A 170 11.24 0.14 -10.98
C VAL A 170 10.27 0.48 -9.84
N MET A 171 10.73 0.88 -8.66
CA MET A 171 9.81 1.22 -7.56
C MET A 171 8.97 2.48 -7.86
N LEU A 172 9.55 3.46 -8.56
CA LEU A 172 8.88 4.68 -8.98
C LEU A 172 8.00 4.44 -10.22
N GLY A 173 8.38 3.49 -11.09
CA GLY A 173 7.72 3.14 -12.35
C GLY A 173 6.72 1.97 -12.26
N GLN A 174 6.77 1.14 -11.22
CA GLN A 174 5.72 0.14 -10.89
C GLN A 174 4.45 0.81 -10.35
N VAL A 175 4.49 2.11 -10.11
CA VAL A 175 3.31 2.96 -9.94
C VAL A 175 2.87 3.62 -11.26
N VAL A 176 3.53 3.27 -12.36
CA VAL A 176 3.29 3.71 -13.74
C VAL A 176 3.26 2.50 -14.69
N ALA A 177 2.69 1.37 -14.27
CA ALA A 177 1.93 0.62 -15.27
C ALA A 177 0.75 1.53 -15.62
N ALA A 178 0.67 2.03 -16.85
CA ALA A 178 -0.53 2.73 -17.31
C ALA A 178 -1.74 1.90 -16.89
N PRO A 179 -2.82 2.52 -16.34
CA PRO A 179 -3.96 1.77 -15.84
C PRO A 179 -4.36 0.75 -16.89
N SER A 180 -4.15 -0.54 -16.58
CA SER A 180 -4.48 -1.59 -17.52
C SER A 180 -5.99 -1.74 -17.43
N THR A 181 -6.69 -0.92 -18.21
CA THR A 181 -8.16 -0.92 -18.28
C THR A 181 -8.66 -2.33 -18.55
N GLU A 182 -7.97 -3.10 -19.40
CA GLU A 182 -8.33 -4.49 -19.70
C GLU A 182 -8.20 -5.44 -18.49
N ALA A 183 -7.12 -5.33 -17.71
CA ALA A 183 -6.96 -6.16 -16.51
C ALA A 183 -7.96 -5.79 -15.41
N ALA A 184 -8.17 -4.49 -15.20
CA ALA A 184 -9.15 -4.00 -14.23
C ALA A 184 -10.59 -4.38 -14.62
N GLU A 185 -10.91 -4.28 -15.92
CA GLU A 185 -12.21 -4.68 -16.46
C GLU A 185 -12.44 -6.19 -16.29
N SER A 186 -11.45 -7.03 -16.59
CA SER A 186 -11.55 -8.49 -16.40
C SER A 186 -11.84 -8.87 -14.95
N LEU A 187 -11.13 -8.25 -14.00
CA LEU A 187 -11.33 -8.47 -12.56
C LEU A 187 -12.68 -7.94 -12.07
N TYR A 188 -13.13 -6.79 -12.61
CA TYR A 188 -14.47 -6.26 -12.36
C TYR A 188 -15.55 -7.23 -12.85
N GLN A 189 -15.43 -7.74 -14.08
CA GLN A 189 -16.41 -8.69 -14.65
C GLN A 189 -16.50 -9.97 -13.81
N GLN A 190 -15.37 -10.47 -13.27
CA GLN A 190 -15.37 -11.59 -12.34
C GLN A 190 -16.16 -11.28 -11.05
N ALA A 191 -15.93 -10.13 -10.43
CA ALA A 191 -16.66 -9.74 -9.23
C ALA A 191 -18.15 -9.49 -9.51
N ARG A 192 -18.47 -8.85 -10.65
CA ARG A 192 -19.85 -8.63 -11.09
C ARG A 192 -20.60 -9.95 -11.24
N GLN A 193 -20.00 -10.94 -11.89
CA GLN A 193 -20.59 -12.27 -12.06
C GLN A 193 -20.92 -12.93 -10.71
N ARG A 194 -19.98 -12.88 -9.74
CA ARG A 194 -20.22 -13.42 -8.39
C ARG A 194 -21.32 -12.66 -7.64
N CYS A 195 -21.41 -11.35 -7.84
CA CYS A 195 -22.49 -10.55 -7.27
C CYS A 195 -23.85 -10.95 -7.83
N THR A 196 -23.95 -11.16 -9.14
CA THR A 196 -25.17 -11.67 -9.78
C THR A 196 -25.57 -13.04 -9.25
N GLU A 197 -24.62 -13.97 -9.14
CA GLU A 197 -24.87 -15.29 -8.54
C GLU A 197 -25.37 -15.17 -7.09
N ALA A 198 -24.80 -14.26 -6.29
CA ALA A 198 -25.23 -14.02 -4.92
C ALA A 198 -26.67 -13.47 -4.83
N ILE A 199 -27.05 -12.58 -5.76
CA ILE A 199 -28.40 -12.04 -5.84
C ILE A 199 -29.40 -13.12 -6.27
N GLU A 200 -29.08 -13.91 -7.29
CA GLU A 200 -29.90 -15.03 -7.75
C GLU A 200 -30.16 -16.06 -6.65
N LEU A 201 -29.14 -16.34 -5.84
CA LEU A 201 -29.22 -17.25 -4.70
C LEU A 201 -29.81 -16.59 -3.43
N SER A 202 -30.13 -15.29 -3.47
CA SER A 202 -30.62 -14.52 -2.31
C SER A 202 -29.69 -14.59 -1.09
N VAL A 203 -28.38 -14.56 -1.32
CA VAL A 203 -27.31 -14.56 -0.30
C VAL A 203 -26.42 -13.31 -0.43
N TYR A 204 -26.97 -12.24 -0.98
CA TYR A 204 -26.24 -11.00 -1.29
C TYR A 204 -25.95 -10.14 -0.06
N ASP A 205 -26.60 -10.40 1.07
CA ASP A 205 -26.37 -9.80 2.38
C ASP A 205 -25.52 -10.72 3.29
N ASP A 206 -25.17 -11.92 2.82
CA ASP A 206 -24.27 -12.82 3.53
C ASP A 206 -22.85 -12.26 3.54
N ARG A 207 -22.32 -12.07 4.74
CA ARG A 207 -21.00 -11.48 4.96
C ARG A 207 -19.89 -12.25 4.26
N GLU A 208 -19.89 -13.57 4.31
CA GLU A 208 -18.81 -14.38 3.73
C GLU A 208 -18.87 -14.37 2.20
N VAL A 209 -20.09 -14.33 1.64
CA VAL A 209 -20.30 -14.15 0.20
C VAL A 209 -19.76 -12.78 -0.25
N ILE A 210 -20.12 -11.70 0.43
CA ILE A 210 -19.62 -10.35 0.09
C ILE A 210 -18.09 -10.30 0.18
N LEU A 211 -17.50 -10.84 1.26
CA LEU A 211 -16.04 -10.92 1.43
C LEU A 211 -15.35 -11.76 0.35
N GLY A 212 -16.06 -12.71 -0.28
CA GLY A 212 -15.58 -13.45 -1.44
C GLY A 212 -15.58 -12.63 -2.75
N ILE A 213 -16.35 -11.54 -2.83
CA ILE A 213 -16.50 -10.69 -4.01
C ILE A 213 -15.53 -9.49 -3.98
N THR A 214 -15.16 -8.98 -2.81
CA THR A 214 -14.28 -7.81 -2.69
C THR A 214 -12.86 -7.99 -3.25
N PRO A 215 -12.16 -9.14 -3.14
CA PRO A 215 -10.75 -9.22 -3.52
C PRO A 215 -10.46 -9.01 -5.02
N PRO A 216 -11.28 -9.50 -5.97
CA PRO A 216 -11.16 -9.11 -7.38
C PRO A 216 -11.32 -7.60 -7.60
N LEU A 217 -12.26 -6.93 -6.92
CA LEU A 217 -12.46 -5.47 -7.05
C LEU A 217 -11.27 -4.69 -6.53
N GLU A 218 -10.75 -5.06 -5.36
CA GLU A 218 -9.51 -4.47 -4.84
C GLU A 218 -8.34 -4.71 -5.80
N SER A 219 -8.25 -5.89 -6.42
CA SER A 219 -7.25 -6.18 -7.45
C SER A 219 -7.39 -5.27 -8.67
N ALA A 220 -8.63 -5.05 -9.13
CA ALA A 220 -8.91 -4.14 -10.24
C ALA A 220 -8.47 -2.71 -9.91
N LEU A 221 -8.77 -2.24 -8.69
CA LEU A 221 -8.41 -0.90 -8.22
C LEU A 221 -6.91 -0.73 -7.98
N ARG A 222 -6.18 -1.80 -7.66
CA ARG A 222 -4.71 -1.78 -7.63
C ARG A 222 -4.13 -1.55 -9.03
N SER A 223 -4.70 -2.16 -10.07
CA SER A 223 -4.24 -2.01 -11.45
C SER A 223 -4.75 -0.74 -12.14
N ASN A 224 -5.90 -0.22 -11.72
CA ASN A 224 -6.49 1.02 -12.19
C ASN A 224 -7.24 1.73 -11.04
N PRO A 225 -6.59 2.64 -10.31
CA PRO A 225 -7.17 3.29 -9.13
C PRO A 225 -8.40 4.15 -9.40
N THR A 226 -8.62 4.52 -10.67
CA THR A 226 -9.75 5.33 -11.13
C THR A 226 -10.79 4.49 -11.88
N HIS A 227 -10.76 3.16 -11.74
CA HIS A 227 -11.74 2.27 -12.38
C HIS A 227 -13.13 2.42 -11.75
N ILE A 228 -13.94 3.29 -12.34
CA ILE A 228 -15.28 3.68 -11.85
C ILE A 228 -16.18 2.47 -11.54
N PRO A 229 -16.29 1.44 -12.39
CA PRO A 229 -17.17 0.30 -12.09
C PRO A 229 -16.76 -0.44 -10.81
N SER A 230 -15.45 -0.63 -10.60
CA SER A 230 -14.94 -1.30 -9.40
C SER A 230 -15.11 -0.45 -8.15
N LEU A 231 -14.86 0.86 -8.24
CA LEU A 231 -15.11 1.80 -7.12
C LEU A 231 -16.58 1.78 -6.72
N SER A 232 -17.49 1.82 -7.71
CA SER A 232 -18.93 1.84 -7.47
C SER A 232 -19.41 0.55 -6.81
N LEU A 233 -19.09 -0.62 -7.38
CA LEU A 233 -19.53 -1.90 -6.84
C LEU A 233 -18.91 -2.19 -5.47
N LEU A 234 -17.63 -1.86 -5.25
CA LEU A 234 -17.00 -2.05 -3.95
C LEU A 234 -17.67 -1.17 -2.88
N SER A 235 -17.94 0.11 -3.18
CA SER A 235 -18.65 1.00 -2.23
C SER A 235 -20.02 0.45 -1.80
N GLU A 236 -20.72 -0.25 -2.69
CA GLU A 236 -22.04 -0.84 -2.44
C GLU A 236 -21.94 -2.11 -1.59
N LEU A 237 -20.98 -2.97 -1.89
CA LEU A 237 -20.70 -4.15 -1.05
C LEU A 237 -20.29 -3.73 0.38
N LEU A 238 -19.56 -2.62 0.52
CA LEU A 238 -19.23 -2.04 1.83
C LEU A 238 -20.46 -1.54 2.58
N ILE A 239 -21.41 -0.93 1.88
CA ILE A 239 -22.70 -0.54 2.46
C ILE A 239 -23.44 -1.77 2.99
N MET A 240 -23.50 -2.85 2.20
CA MET A 240 -24.13 -4.12 2.63
C MET A 240 -23.43 -4.74 3.86
N LEU A 241 -22.11 -4.56 3.98
CA LEU A 241 -21.34 -4.96 5.15
C LEU A 241 -21.43 -3.98 6.33
N LYS A 242 -22.17 -2.87 6.19
CA LYS A 242 -22.27 -1.78 7.18
C LYS A 242 -20.93 -1.08 7.47
N ALA A 243 -19.99 -1.19 6.52
CA ALA A 243 -18.70 -0.53 6.51
C ALA A 243 -18.84 0.89 5.90
N TYR A 244 -19.61 1.75 6.58
CA TYR A 244 -20.07 3.02 6.02
C TYR A 244 -18.96 4.06 5.84
N GLU A 245 -17.95 4.08 6.71
CA GLU A 245 -16.85 5.04 6.60
C GLU A 245 -15.92 4.69 5.42
N GLU A 246 -15.70 3.40 5.23
CA GLU A 246 -14.99 2.83 4.09
C GLU A 246 -15.74 3.15 2.78
N ALA A 247 -17.06 2.93 2.78
CA ALA A 247 -17.91 3.28 1.65
C ALA A 247 -17.83 4.78 1.32
N LYS A 248 -17.91 5.66 2.32
CA LYS A 248 -17.79 7.12 2.14
C LYS A 248 -16.47 7.49 1.46
N SER A 249 -15.35 6.88 1.85
CA SER A 249 -14.05 7.14 1.24
C SER A 249 -14.06 6.86 -0.26
N LEU A 250 -14.60 5.71 -0.68
CA LEU A 250 -14.70 5.35 -2.10
C LEU A 250 -15.66 6.27 -2.87
N VAL A 251 -16.76 6.69 -2.25
CA VAL A 251 -17.73 7.59 -2.89
C VAL A 251 -17.16 9.00 -3.09
N ARG A 252 -16.37 9.52 -2.15
CA ARG A 252 -15.65 10.79 -2.36
C ARG A 252 -14.76 10.71 -3.60
N LYS A 253 -14.01 9.61 -3.73
CA LYS A 253 -13.16 9.35 -4.90
C LYS A 253 -13.96 9.26 -6.21
N LEU A 254 -15.12 8.59 -6.19
CA LEU A 254 -16.03 8.54 -7.35
C LEU A 254 -16.46 9.93 -7.81
N ARG A 255 -16.73 10.86 -6.88
CA ARG A 255 -17.11 12.24 -7.21
C ARG A 255 -15.95 13.12 -7.66
N GLU A 256 -14.73 12.85 -7.21
CA GLU A 256 -13.55 13.51 -7.77
C GLU A 256 -13.36 13.15 -9.24
N ILE A 257 -13.72 11.92 -9.63
CA ILE A 257 -13.61 11.42 -11.01
C ILE A 257 -14.82 11.83 -11.86
N GLU A 258 -16.04 11.68 -11.34
CA GLU A 258 -17.31 11.98 -12.01
C GLU A 258 -18.17 12.93 -11.16
N PRO A 259 -17.86 14.24 -11.11
CA PRO A 259 -18.53 15.20 -10.23
C PRO A 259 -20.02 15.38 -10.54
N ASP A 260 -20.40 15.23 -11.81
CA ASP A 260 -21.76 15.46 -12.32
C ASP A 260 -22.63 14.20 -12.31
N ASN A 261 -22.16 13.08 -11.73
CA ASN A 261 -22.93 11.85 -11.67
C ASN A 261 -23.92 11.86 -10.48
N ASP A 262 -25.21 11.96 -10.81
CA ASP A 262 -26.31 12.03 -9.84
C ASP A 262 -26.38 10.82 -8.89
N VAL A 263 -25.96 9.63 -9.34
CA VAL A 263 -25.96 8.41 -8.51
C VAL A 263 -24.90 8.54 -7.42
N HIS A 264 -23.69 9.03 -7.75
CA HIS A 264 -22.63 9.21 -6.76
C HIS A 264 -22.96 10.33 -5.77
N GLN A 265 -23.59 11.40 -6.23
CA GLN A 265 -24.07 12.49 -5.37
C GLN A 265 -25.13 11.99 -4.38
N THR A 266 -26.12 11.24 -4.87
CA THR A 266 -27.17 10.63 -4.05
C THR A 266 -26.58 9.67 -3.02
N LYS A 267 -25.65 8.81 -3.45
CA LYS A 267 -24.95 7.86 -2.58
C LYS A 267 -24.20 8.57 -1.46
N GLN A 268 -23.47 9.64 -1.76
CA GLN A 268 -22.76 10.41 -0.74
C GLN A 268 -23.73 11.07 0.23
N HIS A 269 -24.77 11.74 -0.29
CA HIS A 269 -25.73 12.44 0.55
C HIS A 269 -26.38 11.49 1.56
N ARG A 270 -26.81 10.30 1.11
CA ARG A 270 -27.38 9.27 1.97
C ARG A 270 -26.38 8.81 3.04
N LEU A 271 -25.13 8.53 2.66
CA LEU A 271 -24.10 8.11 3.62
C LEU A 271 -23.75 9.20 4.64
N GLU A 272 -23.73 10.47 4.25
CA GLU A 272 -23.41 11.60 5.14
C GLU A 272 -24.51 11.89 6.17
N HIS A 273 -25.77 11.64 5.80
CA HIS A 273 -26.92 11.88 6.66
C HIS A 273 -27.42 10.62 7.36
N LEU A 274 -26.79 9.46 7.11
CA LEU A 274 -27.14 8.19 7.71
C LEU A 274 -26.95 8.24 9.23
N ASN A 275 -28.04 8.11 9.97
CA ASN A 275 -27.99 7.81 11.39
C ASN A 275 -27.87 6.30 11.59
N VAL A 276 -26.66 5.81 11.85
CA VAL A 276 -26.38 4.37 12.05
C VAL A 276 -27.13 3.74 13.23
N SER A 277 -27.70 4.55 14.14
CA SER A 277 -28.55 4.06 15.23
C SER A 277 -30.03 3.90 14.82
N ASN A 278 -30.40 4.42 13.66
CA ASN A 278 -31.74 4.30 13.09
C ASN A 278 -31.78 3.12 12.11
N PHE A 279 -32.46 2.05 12.49
CA PHE A 279 -32.55 0.83 11.69
C PHE A 279 -33.24 1.08 10.34
N ASP A 280 -34.27 1.92 10.31
CA ASP A 280 -35.05 2.19 9.09
C ASP A 280 -34.18 2.90 8.05
N GLU A 281 -33.34 3.86 8.47
CA GLU A 281 -32.43 4.56 7.56
C GLU A 281 -31.33 3.64 6.98
N CYS A 282 -30.82 2.70 7.78
CA CYS A 282 -29.86 1.71 7.29
C CYS A 282 -30.51 0.77 6.27
N PHE A 283 -31.74 0.31 6.55
CA PHE A 283 -32.49 -0.55 5.65
C PHE A 283 -32.82 0.16 4.34
N ASP A 284 -33.28 1.43 4.39
CA ASP A 284 -33.57 2.24 3.20
C ASP A 284 -32.32 2.42 2.31
N LEU A 285 -31.13 2.52 2.90
CA LEU A 285 -29.87 2.61 2.17
C LEU A 285 -29.51 1.28 1.50
N GLU A 286 -29.67 0.16 2.20
CA GLU A 286 -29.44 -1.20 1.66
C GLU A 286 -30.42 -1.49 0.51
N GLU A 287 -31.71 -1.17 0.68
CA GLU A 287 -32.73 -1.31 -0.36
C GLU A 287 -32.40 -0.47 -1.59
N TRP A 288 -31.99 0.79 -1.40
CA TRP A 288 -31.55 1.65 -2.49
C TRP A 288 -30.36 1.05 -3.26
N VAL A 289 -29.39 0.43 -2.59
CA VAL A 289 -28.27 -0.28 -3.25
C VAL A 289 -28.79 -1.43 -4.11
N LEU A 290 -29.72 -2.24 -3.60
CA LEU A 290 -30.32 -3.35 -4.34
C LEU A 290 -31.06 -2.88 -5.59
N GLU A 291 -31.78 -1.76 -5.51
CA GLU A 291 -32.40 -1.14 -6.69
C GLU A 291 -31.36 -0.75 -7.73
N GLN A 292 -30.23 -0.18 -7.31
CA GLN A 292 -29.15 0.16 -8.23
C GLN A 292 -28.52 -1.08 -8.88
N TRP A 293 -28.40 -2.20 -8.16
CA TRP A 293 -27.93 -3.47 -8.74
C TRP A 293 -28.89 -4.00 -9.80
N ARG A 294 -30.19 -4.06 -9.47
CA ARG A 294 -31.24 -4.48 -10.40
C ARG A 294 -31.26 -3.62 -11.67
N ALA A 295 -31.13 -2.30 -11.53
CA ALA A 295 -31.08 -1.38 -12.66
C ALA A 295 -29.88 -1.62 -13.59
N ARG A 296 -28.77 -2.14 -13.06
CA ARG A 296 -27.54 -2.48 -13.82
C ARG A 296 -27.52 -3.93 -14.32
N GLY A 297 -28.60 -4.68 -14.10
CA GLY A 297 -28.67 -6.12 -14.41
C GLY A 297 -27.60 -6.92 -13.66
N ILE A 298 -27.30 -6.52 -12.44
CA ILE A 298 -26.53 -7.32 -11.48
C ILE A 298 -27.52 -8.17 -10.71
#